data_AF-A0A1M5ZYN0-F1
#
_entry.id   AF-A0A1M5ZYN0-F1
#
_cell.length_a   1.000
_cell.length_b   1.000
_cell.length_c   1.000
_cell.angle_alpha   90.00
_cell.angle_beta   90.00
_cell.angle_gamma   90.00
#
_symmetry.space_group_name_H-M   'P 1'
#
loop_
_entity.id
_entity.type
_entity.pdbx_description
1 polymer ?
#
loop_
_entity_poly.entity_id
_entity_poly.type
_entity_poly.pdbx_seq_one_letter_code
_entity_poly.pdbx_strand_id
1 'polypeptide(L)'
;MLHQMAAMCRNRWFCIMCVCILAHQSFIGLSVYISVRLSSAVIEHGLGSQDVSFLVFIYIMLMVLPYLPGYFSGYCKTRWESFVLATFWADKAEIYQRSPSEHKLGFYTAQVRDVYGRFTQFAYYGLSSLLNFSLSLAMIGVFIDGRFLLAILMTLLLVFVVSRLTSGRMQTLSETESRETSSLTHHLKEIHPNAISGNVLNRRCWQNRALDQIFRFCSARNAHAGFQSCVFLLSSLFSLLPTSGLIVYLMLSADTSEAALLAVVINLTRIFHLIGSINDVIEIFLSLPSVRGLLNTLQEFGQADEPSPPVRLVQIEVNHQPAEAFDLSMLFQGRYRIRGKNGSGKTTFLRRLEKEQDILYFNPARRVDWPWQVDPGLSDGQYSRQCLDWLLTETDQPLALDEWDAFLDASNRNQVNQLIESQARQRVILEVRQMDSAGTTSG
;
A
#
# COMPACT_ATOMS: atom_id res chain seq x y z
N MET A 1 -0.76 -14.01 5.96
CA MET A 1 0.53 -13.49 5.44
C MET A 1 1.02 -14.22 4.17
N LEU A 2 1.54 -15.46 4.27
CA LEU A 2 2.15 -16.19 3.14
C LEU A 2 1.24 -16.32 1.90
N HIS A 3 -0.06 -16.53 2.10
CA HIS A 3 -1.01 -16.68 1.00
C HIS A 3 -1.23 -15.39 0.20
N GLN A 4 -1.22 -14.21 0.85
CA GLN A 4 -1.35 -12.93 0.16
C GLN A 4 -0.06 -12.58 -0.59
N MET A 5 1.10 -12.82 0.02
CA MET A 5 2.39 -12.67 -0.66
C MET A 5 2.50 -13.61 -1.87
N ALA A 6 2.09 -14.87 -1.72
CA ALA A 6 2.08 -15.84 -2.83
C ALA A 6 1.16 -15.42 -3.97
N ALA A 7 -0.02 -14.86 -3.65
CA ALA A 7 -0.94 -14.32 -4.66
C ALA A 7 -0.31 -13.13 -5.42
N MET A 8 0.36 -12.22 -4.71
CA MET A 8 1.06 -11.08 -5.30
C MET A 8 2.24 -11.52 -6.19
N CYS A 9 2.96 -12.57 -5.79
CA CYS A 9 4.09 -13.14 -6.53
C CYS A 9 3.68 -14.04 -7.70
N ARG A 10 2.39 -14.39 -7.86
CA ARG A 10 1.90 -15.20 -9.00
C ARG A 10 1.76 -14.40 -10.30
N ASN A 11 2.12 -13.12 -10.29
CA ASN A 11 2.00 -12.24 -11.45
C ASN A 11 3.10 -12.51 -12.49
N ARG A 12 2.73 -12.54 -13.78
CA ARG A 12 3.68 -12.62 -14.91
C ARG A 12 4.80 -11.55 -14.84
N TRP A 13 4.48 -10.33 -14.41
CA TRP A 13 5.45 -9.24 -14.31
C TRP A 13 6.48 -9.48 -13.21
N PHE A 14 6.09 -10.12 -12.11
CA PHE A 14 7.01 -10.55 -11.06
C PHE A 14 7.96 -11.64 -11.59
N CYS A 15 7.44 -12.65 -12.30
CA CYS A 15 8.28 -13.70 -12.89
C CYS A 15 9.29 -13.14 -13.91
N ILE A 16 8.85 -12.26 -14.81
CA ILE A 16 9.73 -11.61 -15.79
C ILE A 16 10.78 -10.77 -15.07
N MET A 17 10.38 -9.99 -14.06
CA MET A 17 11.32 -9.22 -13.22
C MET A 17 12.39 -10.14 -12.62
N CYS A 18 12.02 -11.27 -12.02
CA CYS A 18 12.97 -12.22 -11.43
C CYS A 18 13.95 -12.78 -12.47
N VAL A 19 13.48 -13.16 -13.66
CA VAL A 19 14.33 -13.66 -14.75
C VAL A 19 15.31 -12.58 -15.21
N CYS A 20 14.85 -11.34 -15.36
CA CYS A 20 15.71 -10.23 -15.77
C CYS A 20 16.76 -9.88 -14.71
N ILE A 21 16.39 -9.89 -13.41
CA ILE A 21 17.36 -9.71 -12.32
C ILE A 21 18.39 -10.85 -12.34
N LEU A 22 17.96 -12.10 -12.51
CA LEU A 22 18.88 -13.23 -12.58
C LEU A 22 19.85 -13.09 -13.75
N ALA A 23 19.37 -12.73 -14.94
CA ALA A 23 20.21 -12.48 -16.11
C ALA A 23 21.21 -11.35 -15.86
N HIS A 24 20.73 -10.23 -15.30
CA HIS A 24 21.56 -9.08 -14.93
C HIS A 24 22.70 -9.49 -14.00
N GLN A 25 22.39 -10.13 -12.87
CA GLN A 25 23.40 -10.52 -11.88
C GLN A 25 24.31 -11.66 -12.39
N SER A 26 23.84 -12.51 -13.29
CA SER A 26 24.66 -13.57 -13.90
C SER A 26 25.73 -12.99 -14.83
N PHE A 27 25.40 -12.01 -15.67
CA PHE A 27 26.40 -11.34 -16.51
C PHE A 27 27.46 -10.64 -15.67
N ILE A 28 27.03 -9.97 -14.60
CA ILE A 28 27.92 -9.30 -13.67
C ILE A 28 28.83 -10.33 -12.96
N GLY A 29 28.31 -11.47 -12.52
CA GLY A 29 29.13 -12.54 -11.95
C GLY A 29 30.14 -13.09 -12.97
N LEU A 30 29.70 -13.31 -14.22
CA LEU A 30 30.53 -13.85 -15.29
C LEU A 30 31.69 -12.91 -15.66
N SER A 31 31.52 -11.59 -15.53
CA SER A 31 32.60 -10.62 -15.77
C SER A 31 33.79 -10.82 -14.82
N VAL A 32 33.55 -11.28 -13.58
CA VAL A 32 34.61 -11.61 -12.61
C VAL A 32 35.45 -12.79 -13.08
N TYR A 33 34.81 -13.85 -13.58
CA TYR A 33 35.54 -15.00 -14.13
C TYR A 33 36.40 -14.61 -15.33
N ILE A 34 35.85 -13.81 -16.24
CA ILE A 34 36.60 -13.32 -17.40
C ILE A 34 37.76 -12.40 -16.97
N SER A 35 37.58 -11.57 -15.95
CA SER A 35 38.65 -10.73 -15.37
C SER A 35 39.83 -11.55 -14.84
N VAL A 36 39.56 -12.65 -14.12
CA VAL A 36 40.62 -13.56 -13.64
C VAL A 36 41.33 -14.25 -14.80
N ARG A 37 40.58 -14.76 -15.79
CA ARG A 37 41.15 -15.38 -17.00
C ARG A 37 41.98 -14.40 -17.84
N LEU A 38 41.54 -13.16 -17.92
CA LEU A 38 42.27 -12.09 -18.59
C LEU A 38 43.59 -11.80 -17.86
N SER A 39 43.58 -11.78 -16.53
CA SER A 39 44.78 -11.57 -15.71
C SER A 39 45.82 -12.67 -15.94
N SER A 40 45.41 -13.95 -15.95
CA SER A 40 46.33 -15.06 -16.26
C SER A 40 46.83 -15.01 -17.70
N ALA A 41 45.97 -14.72 -18.67
CA ALA A 41 46.34 -14.65 -20.09
C ALA A 41 47.36 -13.54 -20.38
N VAL A 42 47.23 -12.39 -19.69
CA VAL A 42 48.19 -11.28 -19.80
C VAL A 42 49.57 -11.66 -19.27
N ILE A 43 49.63 -12.41 -18.17
CA ILE A 43 50.90 -12.88 -17.58
C ILE A 43 51.58 -13.92 -18.49
N GLU A 44 50.81 -14.87 -19.02
CA GLU A 44 51.36 -15.97 -19.83
C GLU A 44 51.71 -15.58 -21.27
N HIS A 45 50.87 -14.78 -21.93
CA HIS A 45 50.97 -14.53 -23.38
C HIS A 45 51.34 -13.07 -23.74
N GLY A 46 51.44 -12.18 -22.74
CA GLY A 46 51.76 -10.77 -22.93
C GLY A 46 50.63 -9.92 -23.51
N LEU A 47 50.80 -8.59 -23.43
CA LEU A 47 49.85 -7.61 -23.96
C LEU A 47 49.91 -7.61 -25.50
N GLY A 48 48.86 -8.10 -26.16
CA GLY A 48 48.72 -8.05 -27.62
C GLY A 48 48.44 -9.39 -28.32
N SER A 49 48.35 -10.50 -27.58
CA SER A 49 47.90 -11.79 -28.14
C SER A 49 46.42 -11.73 -28.54
N GLN A 50 46.04 -12.50 -29.56
CA GLN A 50 44.64 -12.59 -30.01
C GLN A 50 43.71 -13.06 -28.88
N ASP A 51 44.18 -13.95 -28.02
CA ASP A 51 43.41 -14.46 -26.87
C ASP A 51 43.10 -13.37 -25.84
N VAL A 52 44.06 -12.49 -25.55
CA VAL A 52 43.86 -11.35 -24.66
C VAL A 52 42.86 -10.36 -25.28
N SER A 53 42.98 -10.05 -26.58
CA SER A 53 42.02 -9.17 -27.27
C SER A 53 40.59 -9.73 -27.26
N PHE A 54 40.44 -11.05 -27.45
CA PHE A 54 39.14 -11.71 -27.39
C PHE A 54 38.52 -11.66 -25.99
N LEU A 55 39.32 -11.93 -24.95
CA LEU A 55 38.86 -11.83 -23.55
C LEU A 55 38.48 -10.40 -23.16
N VAL A 56 39.24 -9.39 -23.62
CA VAL A 56 38.89 -7.97 -23.42
C VAL A 56 37.56 -7.63 -24.08
N PHE A 57 37.31 -8.10 -25.31
CA PHE A 57 36.04 -7.87 -26.00
C PHE A 57 34.86 -8.48 -25.22
N ILE A 58 34.98 -9.73 -24.78
CA ILE A 58 33.94 -10.39 -23.95
C ILE A 58 33.74 -9.62 -22.64
N TYR A 59 34.82 -9.21 -21.97
CA TYR A 59 34.74 -8.45 -20.73
C TYR A 59 33.96 -7.14 -20.91
N ILE A 60 34.23 -6.38 -21.97
CA ILE A 60 33.50 -5.14 -22.28
C ILE A 60 32.01 -5.45 -22.57
N MET A 61 31.72 -6.49 -23.35
CA MET A 61 30.33 -6.89 -23.61
C MET A 61 29.60 -7.27 -22.32
N LEU A 62 30.25 -7.97 -21.40
CA LEU A 62 29.70 -8.32 -20.08
C LEU A 62 29.54 -7.13 -19.14
N MET A 63 30.17 -5.98 -19.43
CA MET A 63 29.95 -4.73 -18.70
C MET A 63 28.79 -3.91 -19.28
N VAL A 64 28.54 -3.99 -20.59
CA VAL A 64 27.49 -3.19 -21.27
C VAL A 64 26.15 -3.92 -21.37
N LEU A 65 26.14 -5.20 -21.72
CA LEU A 65 24.92 -5.99 -21.88
C LEU A 65 24.02 -6.06 -20.62
N PRO A 66 24.54 -6.09 -19.37
CA PRO A 66 23.70 -6.16 -18.19
C PRO A 66 22.71 -4.98 -18.04
N TYR A 67 23.03 -3.80 -18.59
CA TYR A 67 22.14 -2.64 -18.49
C TYR A 67 20.75 -2.90 -19.10
N LEU A 68 20.65 -3.70 -20.16
CA LEU A 68 19.39 -4.03 -20.82
C LEU A 68 18.41 -4.76 -19.88
N PRO A 69 18.74 -5.95 -19.34
CA PRO A 69 17.87 -6.62 -18.38
C PRO A 69 17.70 -5.81 -17.09
N GLY A 70 18.67 -5.01 -16.66
CA GLY A 70 18.57 -4.15 -15.48
C GLY A 70 17.51 -3.05 -15.60
N TYR A 71 17.48 -2.31 -16.71
CA TYR A 71 16.42 -1.30 -16.94
C TYR A 71 15.06 -1.95 -17.16
N PHE A 72 15.02 -3.08 -17.88
CA PHE A 72 13.77 -3.80 -18.13
C PHE A 72 13.19 -4.42 -16.85
N SER A 73 14.01 -4.89 -15.90
CA SER A 73 13.53 -5.33 -14.59
C SER A 73 12.91 -4.19 -13.79
N GLY A 74 13.47 -2.97 -13.88
CA GLY A 74 12.88 -1.77 -13.28
C GLY A 74 11.49 -1.45 -13.84
N TYR A 75 11.31 -1.54 -15.17
CA TYR A 75 10.01 -1.39 -15.79
C TYR A 75 8.99 -2.46 -15.32
N CYS A 76 9.43 -3.71 -15.25
CA CYS A 76 8.59 -4.82 -14.77
C CYS A 76 8.17 -4.64 -13.31
N LYS A 77 9.05 -4.11 -12.45
CA LYS A 77 8.73 -3.76 -11.05
C LYS A 77 7.57 -2.75 -11.00
N THR A 78 7.65 -1.65 -11.75
CA THR A 78 6.60 -0.63 -11.76
C THR A 78 5.27 -1.20 -12.26
N ARG A 79 5.29 -2.02 -13.32
CA ARG A 79 4.09 -2.70 -13.83
C ARG A 79 3.48 -3.67 -12.81
N TRP A 80 4.32 -4.40 -12.09
CA TRP A 80 3.87 -5.29 -11.02
C TRP A 80 3.20 -4.51 -9.88
N GLU A 81 3.81 -3.41 -9.43
CA GLU A 81 3.26 -2.54 -8.39
C GLU A 81 1.90 -1.97 -8.77
N SER A 82 1.77 -1.41 -9.99
CA SER A 82 0.48 -0.88 -10.47
C SER A 82 -0.60 -1.96 -10.53
N PHE A 83 -0.25 -3.18 -10.95
CA PHE A 83 -1.20 -4.29 -11.03
C PHE A 83 -1.71 -4.70 -9.65
N VAL A 84 -0.80 -4.84 -8.67
CA VAL A 84 -1.19 -5.27 -7.32
C VAL A 84 -2.08 -4.22 -6.66
N LEU A 85 -1.79 -2.93 -6.86
CA LEU A 85 -2.66 -1.84 -6.39
C LEU A 85 -4.04 -1.85 -7.05
N ALA A 86 -4.10 -2.00 -8.38
CA ALA A 86 -5.36 -2.07 -9.10
C ALA A 86 -6.22 -3.25 -8.65
N THR A 87 -5.60 -4.42 -8.45
CA THR A 87 -6.28 -5.62 -7.95
C THR A 87 -6.80 -5.42 -6.53
N PHE A 88 -6.01 -4.78 -5.65
CA PHE A 88 -6.47 -4.48 -4.30
C PHE A 88 -7.69 -3.57 -4.31
N TRP A 89 -7.65 -2.45 -5.04
CA TRP A 89 -8.78 -1.51 -5.06
C TRP A 89 -10.04 -2.13 -5.69
N ALA A 90 -9.89 -3.00 -6.70
CA ALA A 90 -11.02 -3.71 -7.28
C ALA A 90 -11.62 -4.74 -6.30
N ASP A 91 -10.79 -5.62 -5.71
CA ASP A 91 -11.27 -6.76 -4.92
C ASP A 91 -11.70 -6.38 -3.49
N LYS A 92 -11.15 -5.29 -2.95
CA LYS A 92 -11.32 -4.92 -1.53
C LYS A 92 -12.33 -3.81 -1.29
N ALA A 93 -12.90 -3.23 -2.35
CA ALA A 93 -14.02 -2.30 -2.26
C ALA A 93 -15.22 -2.94 -1.52
N GLU A 94 -15.55 -4.20 -1.85
CA GLU A 94 -16.66 -4.91 -1.22
C GLU A 94 -16.42 -5.17 0.28
N ILE A 95 -15.17 -5.46 0.66
CA ILE A 95 -14.82 -5.66 2.08
C ILE A 95 -15.03 -4.38 2.88
N TYR A 96 -14.62 -3.23 2.33
CA TYR A 96 -14.88 -1.94 2.94
C TYR A 96 -16.38 -1.65 3.05
N GLN A 97 -17.17 -1.97 2.02
CA GLN A 97 -18.63 -1.78 2.04
C GLN A 97 -19.31 -2.59 3.15
N ARG A 98 -18.84 -3.81 3.42
CA ARG A 98 -19.39 -4.67 4.48
C ARG A 98 -19.08 -4.15 5.88
N SER A 99 -17.90 -3.55 6.07
CA SER A 99 -17.38 -3.11 7.38
C SER A 99 -16.70 -1.74 7.26
N PRO A 100 -17.48 -0.66 7.05
CA PRO A 100 -16.94 0.68 6.88
C PRO A 100 -16.46 1.21 8.23
N SER A 101 -15.20 1.63 8.29
CA SER A 101 -14.63 2.33 9.44
C SER A 101 -13.68 3.43 8.97
N GLU A 102 -13.55 4.51 9.76
CA GLU A 102 -12.63 5.61 9.42
C GLU A 102 -11.18 5.14 9.28
N HIS A 103 -10.80 4.17 10.12
CA HIS A 103 -9.49 3.53 10.07
C HIS A 103 -9.28 2.78 8.74
N LYS A 104 -10.24 1.92 8.35
CA LYS A 104 -10.20 1.21 7.07
C LYS A 104 -10.21 2.19 5.90
N LEU A 105 -10.96 3.29 5.97
CA LEU A 105 -10.96 4.31 4.92
C LEU A 105 -9.58 4.96 4.75
N GLY A 106 -8.93 5.36 5.85
CA GLY A 106 -7.56 5.89 5.81
C GLY A 106 -6.56 4.93 5.20
N PHE A 107 -6.70 3.66 5.55
CA PHE A 107 -5.88 2.59 4.98
C PHE A 107 -6.12 2.43 3.47
N TYR A 108 -7.38 2.28 3.06
CA TYR A 108 -7.80 2.04 1.68
C TYR A 108 -7.39 3.17 0.71
N THR A 109 -7.48 4.43 1.15
CA THR A 109 -7.21 5.58 0.27
C THR A 109 -5.74 5.96 0.19
N ALA A 110 -4.98 5.85 1.29
CA ALA A 110 -3.64 6.46 1.39
C ALA A 110 -2.55 5.46 1.73
N GLN A 111 -2.76 4.60 2.75
CA GLN A 111 -1.68 3.76 3.28
C GLN A 111 -1.37 2.57 2.37
N VAL A 112 -2.37 2.06 1.64
CA VAL A 112 -2.20 0.91 0.74
C VAL A 112 -1.11 1.13 -0.30
N ARG A 113 -0.99 2.34 -0.85
CA ARG A 113 0.06 2.68 -1.83
C ARG A 113 1.45 2.57 -1.21
N ASP A 114 1.61 3.07 0.00
CA ASP A 114 2.89 3.02 0.72
C ASP A 114 3.25 1.58 1.10
N VAL A 115 2.29 0.80 1.57
CA VAL A 115 2.50 -0.62 1.93
C VAL A 115 2.97 -1.44 0.73
N TYR A 116 2.25 -1.36 -0.40
CA TYR A 116 2.63 -2.10 -1.59
C TYR A 116 3.92 -1.57 -2.22
N GLY A 117 4.12 -0.25 -2.28
CA GLY A 117 5.35 0.33 -2.80
C GLY A 117 6.58 -0.10 -2.01
N ARG A 118 6.51 -0.09 -0.67
CA ARG A 118 7.60 -0.58 0.18
C ARG A 118 7.82 -2.09 0.02
N PHE A 119 6.75 -2.87 -0.13
CA PHE A 119 6.86 -4.31 -0.34
C PHE A 119 7.49 -4.68 -1.69
N THR A 120 7.03 -4.08 -2.80
CA THR A 120 7.60 -4.33 -4.14
C THR A 120 9.04 -3.86 -4.22
N GLN A 121 9.36 -2.73 -3.56
CA GLN A 121 10.71 -2.23 -3.39
C GLN A 121 11.59 -3.22 -2.63
N PHE A 122 11.12 -3.71 -1.49
CA PHE A 122 11.79 -4.73 -0.69
C PHE A 122 12.06 -5.99 -1.51
N ALA A 123 11.07 -6.51 -2.25
CA ALA A 123 11.24 -7.72 -3.05
C ALA A 123 12.24 -7.52 -4.21
N TYR A 124 12.18 -6.37 -4.90
CA TYR A 124 13.07 -6.05 -6.02
C TYR A 124 14.52 -5.92 -5.58
N TYR A 125 14.79 -5.03 -4.63
CA TYR A 125 16.16 -4.82 -4.12
C TYR A 125 16.63 -6.06 -3.35
N GLY A 126 15.73 -6.68 -2.58
CA GLY A 126 15.90 -7.97 -1.92
C GLY A 126 16.53 -9.02 -2.80
N LEU A 127 15.83 -9.35 -3.88
CA LEU A 127 16.27 -10.37 -4.83
C LEU A 127 17.54 -9.96 -5.58
N SER A 128 17.63 -8.70 -6.01
CA SER A 128 18.80 -8.20 -6.74
C SER A 128 20.08 -8.25 -5.91
N SER A 129 20.05 -7.75 -4.68
CA SER A 129 21.21 -7.72 -3.80
C SER A 129 21.58 -9.13 -3.32
N LEU A 130 20.60 -9.99 -3.02
CA LEU A 130 20.86 -11.38 -2.65
C LEU A 130 21.54 -12.17 -3.77
N LEU A 131 21.04 -12.03 -5.02
CA LEU A 131 21.65 -12.67 -6.18
C LEU A 131 23.03 -12.10 -6.50
N ASN A 132 23.19 -10.77 -6.45
CA ASN A 132 24.49 -10.13 -6.69
C ASN A 132 25.52 -10.61 -5.66
N PHE A 133 25.15 -10.63 -4.38
CA PHE A 133 26.01 -11.11 -3.29
C PHE A 133 26.37 -12.58 -3.49
N SER A 134 25.38 -13.45 -3.71
CA SER A 134 25.62 -14.91 -3.80
C SER A 134 26.47 -15.28 -5.02
N LEU A 135 26.16 -14.71 -6.19
CA LEU A 135 26.91 -14.98 -7.43
C LEU A 135 28.30 -14.37 -7.38
N SER A 136 28.44 -13.12 -6.92
CA SER A 136 29.75 -12.48 -6.81
C SER A 136 30.63 -13.18 -5.77
N LEU A 137 30.06 -13.62 -4.64
CA LEU A 137 30.75 -14.41 -3.63
C LEU A 137 31.24 -15.74 -4.20
N ALA A 138 30.37 -16.47 -4.92
CA ALA A 138 30.74 -17.73 -5.54
C ALA A 138 31.90 -17.54 -6.52
N MET A 139 31.84 -16.51 -7.38
CA MET A 139 32.88 -16.25 -8.37
C MET A 139 34.21 -15.82 -7.73
N ILE A 140 34.17 -14.92 -6.74
CA ILE A 140 35.39 -14.46 -6.04
C ILE A 140 36.00 -15.59 -5.20
N GLY A 141 35.18 -16.32 -4.45
CA GLY A 141 35.64 -17.40 -3.60
C GLY A 141 36.25 -18.58 -4.36
N VAL A 142 35.69 -18.93 -5.54
CA VAL A 142 36.19 -20.06 -6.34
C VAL A 142 37.38 -19.66 -7.21
N PHE A 143 37.37 -18.48 -7.82
CA PHE A 143 38.36 -18.11 -8.85
C PHE A 143 39.48 -17.18 -8.35
N ILE A 144 39.33 -16.50 -7.21
CA ILE A 144 40.38 -15.64 -6.65
C ILE A 144 41.06 -16.33 -5.46
N ASP A 145 40.36 -16.47 -4.33
CA ASP A 145 40.89 -17.16 -3.14
C ASP A 145 39.73 -17.64 -2.26
N GLY A 146 39.76 -18.92 -1.87
CA GLY A 146 38.75 -19.53 -1.00
C GLY A 146 38.65 -18.90 0.39
N ARG A 147 39.70 -18.22 0.87
CA ARG A 147 39.72 -17.50 2.16
C ARG A 147 38.69 -16.37 2.21
N PHE A 148 38.28 -15.81 1.06
CA PHE A 148 37.20 -14.81 1.01
C PHE A 148 35.85 -15.36 1.50
N LEU A 149 35.58 -16.65 1.29
CA LEU A 149 34.36 -17.30 1.81
C LEU A 149 34.34 -17.28 3.33
N LEU A 150 35.50 -17.53 3.97
CA LEU A 150 35.62 -17.55 5.43
C LEU A 150 35.52 -16.14 6.02
N ALA A 151 36.16 -15.15 5.40
CA ALA A 151 36.02 -13.75 5.83
C ALA A 151 34.56 -13.28 5.76
N ILE A 152 33.83 -13.67 4.73
CA ILE A 152 32.42 -13.30 4.56
C ILE A 152 31.50 -14.06 5.52
N LEU A 153 31.81 -15.32 5.84
CA LEU A 153 31.10 -16.06 6.88
C LEU A 153 31.24 -15.39 8.26
N MET A 154 32.44 -14.88 8.58
CA MET A 154 32.67 -14.06 9.78
C MET A 154 31.86 -12.76 9.77
N THR A 155 31.83 -12.05 8.63
CA THR A 155 30.99 -10.87 8.44
C THR A 155 29.50 -11.16 8.68
N LEU A 156 28.97 -12.24 8.08
CA LEU A 156 27.57 -12.65 8.25
C LEU A 156 27.26 -12.96 9.72
N LEU A 157 28.17 -13.64 10.43
CA LEU A 157 28.02 -13.95 11.85
C LEU A 157 27.95 -12.68 12.70
N LEU A 158 28.89 -11.74 12.52
CA LEU A 158 28.92 -10.49 13.28
C LEU A 158 27.64 -9.69 13.07
N VAL A 159 27.17 -9.61 11.83
CA VAL A 159 25.97 -8.85 11.51
C VAL A 159 24.71 -9.54 12.01
N PHE A 160 24.64 -10.87 11.96
CA PHE A 160 23.54 -11.62 12.54
C PHE A 160 23.38 -11.32 14.04
N VAL A 161 24.51 -11.22 14.76
CA VAL A 161 24.51 -10.83 16.18
C VAL A 161 23.94 -9.42 16.37
N VAL A 162 24.41 -8.43 15.60
CA VAL A 162 23.90 -7.05 15.66
C VAL A 162 22.40 -7.00 15.35
N SER A 163 21.96 -7.71 14.32
CA SER A 163 20.56 -7.80 13.93
C SER A 163 19.70 -8.38 15.04
N ARG A 164 20.15 -9.48 15.68
CA ARG A 164 19.38 -10.12 16.74
C ARG A 164 19.22 -9.21 17.95
N LEU A 165 20.27 -8.50 18.35
CA LEU A 165 20.26 -7.58 19.49
C LEU A 165 19.38 -6.35 19.26
N THR A 166 19.25 -5.89 18.01
CA THR A 166 18.55 -4.64 17.66
C THR A 166 17.11 -4.84 17.18
N SER A 167 16.77 -6.05 16.73
CA SER A 167 15.48 -6.42 16.13
C SER A 167 14.25 -5.99 16.94
N GLY A 168 14.23 -6.25 18.25
CA GLY A 168 13.09 -5.92 19.10
C GLY A 168 12.85 -4.41 19.21
N ARG A 169 13.92 -3.63 19.39
CA ARG A 169 13.82 -2.17 19.49
C ARG A 169 13.43 -1.54 18.16
N MET A 170 13.97 -2.05 17.04
CA MET A 170 13.60 -1.62 15.69
C MET A 170 12.10 -1.81 15.44
N GLN A 171 11.58 -2.98 15.81
CA GLN A 171 10.15 -3.28 15.66
C GLN A 171 9.29 -2.30 16.46
N THR A 172 9.59 -2.06 17.73
CA THR A 172 8.80 -1.13 18.58
C THR A 172 8.81 0.30 18.02
N LEU A 173 9.96 0.79 17.53
CA LEU A 173 10.08 2.13 16.96
C LEU A 173 9.29 2.25 15.64
N SER A 174 9.36 1.24 14.77
CA SER A 174 8.59 1.19 13.52
C SER A 174 7.08 1.13 13.77
N GLU A 175 6.63 0.36 14.77
CA GLU A 175 5.22 0.30 15.17
C GLU A 175 4.73 1.65 15.69
N THR A 176 5.56 2.35 16.49
CA THR A 176 5.25 3.68 17.01
C THR A 176 5.14 4.70 15.88
N GLU A 177 6.09 4.75 14.93
CA GLU A 177 6.01 5.63 13.76
C GLU A 177 4.73 5.37 12.95
N SER A 178 4.38 4.10 12.72
CA SER A 178 3.18 3.73 11.95
C SER A 178 1.90 4.19 12.64
N ARG A 179 1.82 4.08 13.97
CA ARG A 179 0.67 4.55 14.76
C ARG A 179 0.53 6.07 14.69
N GLU A 180 1.62 6.81 14.90
CA GLU A 180 1.62 8.28 14.82
C GLU A 180 1.30 8.76 13.39
N THR A 181 1.76 8.05 12.36
CA THR A 181 1.40 8.33 10.95
C THR A 181 -0.10 8.19 10.72
N SER A 182 -0.71 7.14 11.26
CA SER A 182 -2.17 6.94 11.17
C SER A 182 -2.93 8.02 11.92
N SER A 183 -2.48 8.39 13.12
CA SER A 183 -3.07 9.49 13.92
C SER A 183 -3.01 10.82 13.19
N LEU A 184 -1.84 11.17 12.63
CA LEU A 184 -1.63 12.39 11.86
C LEU A 184 -2.52 12.43 10.60
N THR A 185 -2.57 11.33 9.85
CA THR A 185 -3.39 11.24 8.63
C THR A 185 -4.87 11.45 8.94
N HIS A 186 -5.35 10.91 10.06
CA HIS A 186 -6.73 11.12 10.53
C HIS A 186 -7.01 12.60 10.79
N HIS A 187 -6.19 13.28 11.58
CA HIS A 187 -6.38 14.71 11.88
C HIS A 187 -6.24 15.61 10.65
N LEU A 188 -5.39 15.24 9.69
CA LEU A 188 -5.21 15.99 8.45
C LEU A 188 -6.42 15.88 7.51
N LYS A 189 -7.20 14.79 7.55
CA LYS A 189 -8.45 14.69 6.77
C LYS A 189 -9.48 15.75 7.17
N GLU A 190 -9.45 16.19 8.42
CA GLU A 190 -10.34 17.24 8.92
C GLU A 190 -9.99 18.65 8.39
N ILE A 191 -8.93 18.80 7.58
CA ILE A 191 -8.55 20.10 7.02
C ILE A 191 -9.68 20.72 6.19
N HIS A 192 -10.38 19.92 5.40
CA HIS A 192 -11.39 20.41 4.46
C HIS A 192 -12.55 21.14 5.16
N PRO A 193 -13.27 20.52 6.14
CA PRO A 193 -14.33 21.22 6.85
C PRO A 193 -13.81 22.40 7.69
N ASN A 194 -12.63 22.29 8.29
CA ASN A 194 -12.07 23.35 9.14
C ASN A 194 -11.50 24.54 8.36
N ALA A 195 -11.05 24.33 7.12
CA ALA A 195 -10.55 25.38 6.25
C ALA A 195 -11.69 26.14 5.54
N ILE A 196 -12.73 25.41 5.10
CA ILE A 196 -13.85 25.98 4.33
C ILE A 196 -14.87 26.70 5.22
N SER A 197 -15.06 26.25 6.47
CA SER A 197 -15.98 26.86 7.43
C SER A 197 -15.78 28.38 7.60
N GLY A 198 -14.63 28.95 7.21
CA GLY A 198 -14.32 30.37 7.34
C GLY A 198 -14.14 30.86 8.78
N ASN A 199 -14.49 30.03 9.77
CA ASN A 199 -14.41 30.34 11.18
C ASN A 199 -12.96 30.28 11.69
N VAL A 200 -12.43 31.43 12.08
CA VAL A 200 -11.06 31.59 12.58
C VAL A 200 -10.80 30.76 13.84
N LEU A 201 -11.78 30.60 14.73
CA LEU A 201 -11.66 29.80 15.96
C LEU A 201 -11.49 28.31 15.63
N ASN A 202 -12.36 27.78 14.75
CA ASN A 202 -12.28 26.38 14.31
C ASN A 202 -10.93 26.10 13.65
N ARG A 203 -10.52 26.98 12.74
CA ARG A 203 -9.23 26.88 12.05
C ARG A 203 -8.06 26.89 13.03
N ARG A 204 -8.03 27.80 14.01
CA ARG A 204 -6.96 27.86 15.02
C ARG A 204 -6.94 26.63 15.92
N CYS A 205 -8.11 26.15 16.35
CA CYS A 205 -8.22 24.96 17.18
C CYS A 205 -7.72 23.71 16.44
N TRP A 206 -8.12 23.55 15.18
CA TRP A 206 -7.62 22.46 14.32
C TRP A 206 -6.11 22.61 14.08
N GLN A 207 -5.61 23.80 13.74
CA GLN A 207 -4.18 24.05 13.51
C GLN A 207 -3.32 23.68 14.73
N ASN A 208 -3.73 24.08 15.94
CA ASN A 208 -2.98 23.76 17.16
C ASN A 208 -2.95 22.24 17.43
N ARG A 209 -4.07 21.54 17.22
CA ARG A 209 -4.13 20.07 17.34
C ARG A 209 -3.29 19.37 16.27
N ALA A 210 -3.34 19.86 15.02
CA ALA A 210 -2.54 19.34 13.92
C ALA A 210 -1.04 19.53 14.19
N LEU A 211 -0.62 20.68 14.71
CA LEU A 211 0.76 20.94 15.08
C LEU A 211 1.25 19.96 16.16
N ASP A 212 0.48 19.70 17.21
CA ASP A 212 0.86 18.71 18.23
C ASP A 212 1.07 17.30 17.63
N GLN A 213 0.15 16.87 16.75
CA GLN A 213 0.27 15.59 16.04
C GLN A 213 1.49 15.54 15.11
N ILE A 214 1.78 16.64 14.41
CA ILE A 214 2.97 16.76 13.56
C ILE A 214 4.25 16.62 14.41
N PHE A 215 4.31 17.28 15.57
CA PHE A 215 5.48 17.15 16.46
C PHE A 215 5.69 15.72 16.96
N ARG A 216 4.61 15.02 17.36
CA ARG A 216 4.69 13.61 17.79
C ARG A 216 5.15 12.70 16.66
N PHE A 217 4.57 12.85 15.46
CA PHE A 217 4.99 12.13 14.27
C PHE A 217 6.47 12.37 13.94
N CYS A 218 6.90 13.63 13.89
CA CYS A 218 8.29 13.99 13.59
C CYS A 218 9.26 13.41 14.62
N SER A 219 8.91 13.46 15.91
CA SER A 219 9.72 12.88 16.98
C SER A 219 9.85 11.35 16.83
N ALA A 220 8.73 10.66 16.62
CA ALA A 220 8.72 9.21 16.42
C ALA A 220 9.52 8.79 15.17
N ARG A 221 9.33 9.49 14.06
CA ARG A 221 10.06 9.27 12.80
C ARG A 221 11.56 9.51 12.95
N ASN A 222 11.96 10.60 13.60
CA ASN A 222 13.38 10.91 13.82
C ASN A 222 14.03 9.88 14.76
N ALA A 223 13.32 9.43 15.80
CA ALA A 223 13.82 8.39 16.69
C ALA A 223 14.01 7.05 15.96
N HIS A 224 13.06 6.64 15.12
CA HIS A 224 13.17 5.43 14.29
C HIS A 224 14.32 5.55 13.28
N ALA A 225 14.36 6.63 12.49
CA ALA A 225 15.39 6.85 11.48
C ALA A 225 16.80 6.95 12.08
N GLY A 226 16.94 7.62 13.24
CA GLY A 226 18.21 7.72 13.95
C GLY A 226 18.70 6.36 14.43
N PHE A 227 17.82 5.56 15.05
CA PHE A 227 18.17 4.21 15.49
C PHE A 227 18.54 3.31 14.30
N GLN A 228 17.74 3.32 13.24
CA GLN A 228 18.00 2.56 12.01
C GLN A 228 19.37 2.91 11.40
N SER A 229 19.68 4.20 11.28
CA SER A 229 20.96 4.67 10.74
C SER A 229 22.14 4.18 11.58
N CYS A 230 22.04 4.19 12.92
CA CYS A 230 23.08 3.65 13.80
C CYS A 230 23.28 2.14 13.60
N VAL A 231 22.20 1.36 13.47
CA VAL A 231 22.30 -0.09 13.22
C VAL A 231 22.96 -0.37 11.87
N PHE A 232 22.62 0.39 10.83
CA PHE A 232 23.22 0.25 9.50
C PHE A 232 24.70 0.63 9.48
N LEU A 233 25.08 1.70 10.19
CA LEU A 233 26.48 2.08 10.35
C LEU A 233 27.29 0.98 11.05
N LEU A 234 26.81 0.47 12.18
CA LEU A 234 27.48 -0.60 12.92
C LEU A 234 27.62 -1.87 12.07
N SER A 235 26.54 -2.26 11.38
CA SER A 235 26.55 -3.43 10.50
C SER A 235 27.55 -3.26 9.35
N SER A 236 27.65 -2.06 8.79
CA SER A 236 28.59 -1.73 7.71
C SER A 236 30.05 -1.75 8.16
N LEU A 237 30.34 -1.30 9.39
CA LEU A 237 31.69 -1.37 9.96
C LEU A 237 32.10 -2.83 10.22
N PHE A 238 31.21 -3.63 10.79
CA PHE A 238 31.49 -5.05 11.03
C PHE A 238 31.59 -5.87 9.75
N SER A 239 30.93 -5.45 8.66
CA SER A 239 31.04 -6.15 7.38
C SER A 239 32.36 -5.90 6.66
N LEU A 240 32.93 -4.70 6.82
CA LEU A 240 34.16 -4.27 6.15
C LEU A 240 35.43 -4.82 6.83
N LEU A 241 35.43 -4.93 8.17
CA LEU A 241 36.61 -5.31 8.95
C LEU A 241 37.24 -6.66 8.53
N PRO A 242 36.50 -7.79 8.44
CA PRO A 242 37.10 -9.09 8.09
C PRO A 242 37.65 -9.11 6.65
N THR A 243 36.92 -8.53 5.71
CA THR A 243 37.29 -8.53 4.29
C THR A 243 38.48 -7.61 4.00
N SER A 244 38.52 -6.41 4.60
CA SER A 244 39.66 -5.50 4.46
C SER A 244 40.90 -6.05 5.15
N GLY A 245 40.74 -6.68 6.33
CA GLY A 245 41.83 -7.37 7.01
C GLY A 245 42.42 -8.50 6.17
N LEU A 246 41.58 -9.28 5.48
CA LEU A 246 42.05 -10.34 4.58
C LEU A 246 42.83 -9.78 3.38
N ILE A 247 42.38 -8.69 2.76
CA ILE A 247 43.10 -8.07 1.63
C ILE A 247 44.49 -7.61 2.08
N VAL A 248 44.58 -6.93 3.23
CA VAL A 248 45.87 -6.49 3.80
C VAL A 248 46.76 -7.69 4.10
N TYR A 249 46.20 -8.75 4.70
CA TYR A 249 46.95 -9.98 4.97
C TYR A 249 47.50 -10.63 3.69
N LEU A 250 46.69 -10.76 2.65
CA LEU A 250 47.12 -11.33 1.36
C LEU A 250 48.22 -10.48 0.72
N MET A 251 48.11 -9.15 0.77
CA MET A 251 49.11 -8.22 0.23
C MET A 251 50.45 -8.26 0.99
N LEU A 252 50.44 -8.55 2.29
CA LEU A 252 51.64 -8.60 3.13
C LEU A 252 52.26 -9.99 3.23
N SER A 253 51.53 -11.04 2.86
CA SER A 253 52.02 -12.41 2.92
C SER A 253 52.91 -12.76 1.73
N ALA A 254 54.14 -13.21 2.01
CA ALA A 254 55.13 -13.57 0.99
C ALA A 254 54.76 -14.84 0.19
N ASP A 255 53.82 -15.65 0.70
CA ASP A 255 53.41 -16.93 0.09
C ASP A 255 52.34 -16.79 -1.00
N THR A 256 51.92 -15.57 -1.33
CA THR A 256 50.86 -15.34 -2.33
C THR A 256 51.44 -15.21 -3.74
N SER A 257 50.91 -15.99 -4.69
CA SER A 257 51.37 -15.91 -6.09
C SER A 257 51.13 -14.51 -6.69
N GLU A 258 52.07 -14.05 -7.52
CA GLU A 258 51.97 -12.74 -8.21
C GLU A 258 50.69 -12.63 -9.07
N ALA A 259 50.24 -13.74 -9.65
CA ALA A 259 49.00 -13.80 -10.43
C ALA A 259 47.75 -13.58 -9.56
N ALA A 260 47.70 -14.17 -8.36
CA ALA A 260 46.60 -13.95 -7.41
C ALA A 260 46.62 -12.51 -6.88
N LEU A 261 47.80 -11.95 -6.62
CA LEU A 261 47.97 -10.56 -6.20
C LEU A 261 47.43 -9.59 -7.27
N LEU A 262 47.80 -9.80 -8.53
CA LEU A 262 47.32 -9.00 -9.66
C LEU A 262 45.81 -9.13 -9.85
N ALA A 263 45.26 -10.34 -9.72
CA ALA A 263 43.82 -10.58 -9.81
C ALA A 263 43.04 -9.88 -8.68
N VAL A 264 43.58 -9.85 -7.45
CA VAL A 264 42.99 -9.10 -6.32
C VAL A 264 43.02 -7.60 -6.60
N VAL A 265 44.12 -7.05 -7.11
CA VAL A 265 44.23 -5.61 -7.44
C VAL A 265 43.24 -5.21 -8.53
N ILE A 266 43.16 -5.99 -9.62
CA ILE A 266 42.22 -5.72 -10.73
C ILE A 266 40.77 -5.79 -10.26
N ASN A 267 40.45 -6.73 -9.37
CA ASN A 267 39.10 -6.91 -8.84
C ASN A 267 38.85 -6.18 -7.52
N LEU A 268 39.74 -5.28 -7.09
CA LEU A 268 39.62 -4.62 -5.78
C LEU A 268 38.32 -3.82 -5.67
N THR A 269 37.99 -3.05 -6.71
CA THR A 269 36.70 -2.32 -6.81
C THR A 269 35.51 -3.27 -6.73
N ARG A 270 35.61 -4.45 -7.34
CA ARG A 270 34.58 -5.48 -7.31
C ARG A 270 34.43 -6.10 -5.92
N ILE A 271 35.53 -6.35 -5.20
CA ILE A 271 35.51 -6.84 -3.81
C ILE A 271 34.84 -5.80 -2.90
N PHE A 272 35.11 -4.50 -3.08
CA PHE A 272 34.39 -3.45 -2.35
C PHE A 272 32.90 -3.37 -2.71
N HIS A 273 32.53 -3.57 -3.99
CA HIS A 273 31.13 -3.69 -4.38
C HIS A 273 30.44 -4.91 -3.75
N LEU A 274 31.16 -6.03 -3.56
CA LEU A 274 30.65 -7.19 -2.82
C LEU A 274 30.37 -6.84 -1.36
N ILE A 275 31.26 -6.10 -0.70
CA ILE A 275 31.04 -5.61 0.68
C ILE A 275 29.82 -4.69 0.74
N GLY A 276 29.66 -3.78 -0.24
CA GLY A 276 28.45 -2.96 -0.35
C GLY A 276 27.18 -3.82 -0.50
N SER A 277 27.24 -4.86 -1.33
CA SER A 277 26.11 -5.78 -1.55
C SER A 277 25.78 -6.61 -0.30
N ILE A 278 26.77 -6.92 0.54
CA ILE A 278 26.55 -7.53 1.86
C ILE A 278 25.71 -6.60 2.73
N ASN A 279 26.06 -5.32 2.79
CA ASN A 279 25.30 -4.32 3.55
C ASN A 279 23.87 -4.18 3.03
N ASP A 280 23.67 -4.21 1.71
CA ASP A 280 22.32 -4.22 1.14
C ASP A 280 21.53 -5.44 1.61
N VAL A 281 22.12 -6.64 1.53
CA VAL A 281 21.48 -7.90 1.99
C VAL A 281 21.13 -7.82 3.48
N ILE A 282 22.02 -7.25 4.28
CA ILE A 282 21.79 -7.03 5.71
C ILE A 282 20.63 -6.06 5.94
N GLU A 283 20.60 -4.95 5.22
CA GLU A 283 19.51 -3.97 5.27
C GLU A 283 18.17 -4.62 4.90
N ILE A 284 18.16 -5.50 3.90
CA ILE A 284 17.01 -6.32 3.55
C ILE A 284 16.61 -7.23 4.73
N PHE A 285 17.54 -7.94 5.36
CA PHE A 285 17.21 -8.77 6.52
C PHE A 285 16.68 -7.94 7.71
N LEU A 286 17.25 -6.76 7.95
CA LEU A 286 16.87 -5.85 9.03
C LEU A 286 15.52 -5.16 8.77
N SER A 287 15.13 -4.97 7.51
CA SER A 287 13.84 -4.39 7.13
C SER A 287 12.69 -5.40 7.13
N LEU A 288 12.98 -6.71 7.20
CA LEU A 288 11.98 -7.77 7.22
C LEU A 288 10.92 -7.61 8.34
N PRO A 289 11.26 -7.27 9.61
CA PRO A 289 10.26 -6.99 10.64
C PRO A 289 9.36 -5.80 10.31
N SER A 290 9.91 -4.75 9.70
CA SER A 290 9.14 -3.56 9.30
C SER A 290 8.13 -3.91 8.19
N VAL A 291 8.57 -4.64 7.16
CA VAL A 291 7.70 -5.15 6.09
C VAL A 291 6.62 -6.08 6.66
N ARG A 292 6.98 -6.92 7.64
CA ARG A 292 6.01 -7.78 8.32
C ARG A 292 4.94 -6.97 9.06
N GLY A 293 5.32 -5.88 9.73
CA GLY A 293 4.37 -4.95 10.36
C GLY A 293 3.38 -4.37 9.34
N LEU A 294 3.87 -3.92 8.18
CA LEU A 294 3.05 -3.40 7.09
C LEU A 294 2.12 -4.45 6.46
N LEU A 295 2.55 -5.71 6.37
CA LEU A 295 1.71 -6.79 5.84
C LEU A 295 0.64 -7.27 6.84
N ASN A 296 0.82 -7.01 8.14
CA ASN A 296 -0.18 -7.31 9.16
C ASN A 296 -1.36 -6.33 9.09
N THR A 297 -1.11 -5.05 8.80
CA THR A 297 -2.19 -4.06 8.64
C THR A 297 -3.10 -4.38 7.44
N LEU A 298 -2.55 -4.97 6.36
CA LEU A 298 -3.35 -5.51 5.25
C LEU A 298 -4.27 -6.67 5.68
N GLN A 299 -3.83 -7.49 6.64
CA GLN A 299 -4.63 -8.59 7.15
C GLN A 299 -5.73 -8.09 8.07
N GLU A 300 -5.43 -7.13 8.95
CA GLU A 300 -6.42 -6.44 9.79
C GLU A 300 -7.50 -5.78 8.92
N PHE A 301 -7.12 -5.15 7.81
CA PHE A 301 -8.08 -4.62 6.85
C PHE A 301 -9.02 -5.70 6.27
N GLY A 302 -8.48 -6.89 6.01
CA GLY A 302 -9.22 -8.02 5.44
C GLY A 302 -10.14 -8.75 6.41
N GLN A 303 -10.05 -8.47 7.72
CA GLN A 303 -10.95 -9.04 8.71
C GLN A 303 -12.28 -8.29 8.68
N ALA A 304 -13.38 -9.05 8.61
CA ALA A 304 -14.71 -8.49 8.82
C ALA A 304 -14.83 -8.14 10.30
N ASP A 305 -15.19 -6.90 10.61
CA ASP A 305 -15.56 -6.56 11.99
C ASP A 305 -16.83 -7.36 12.33
N GLU A 306 -16.98 -7.76 13.59
CA GLU A 306 -18.22 -8.42 14.03
C GLU A 306 -19.43 -7.55 13.63
N PRO A 307 -20.53 -8.17 13.14
CA PRO A 307 -21.71 -7.43 12.78
C PRO A 307 -22.13 -6.58 13.98
N SER A 308 -22.27 -5.27 13.76
CA SER A 308 -22.77 -4.37 14.80
C SER A 308 -24.06 -4.95 15.36
N PRO A 309 -24.27 -4.92 16.69
CA PRO A 309 -25.45 -5.52 17.29
C PRO A 309 -26.70 -4.96 16.60
N PRO A 310 -27.73 -5.81 16.36
CA PRO A 310 -28.92 -5.37 15.66
C PRO A 310 -29.49 -4.16 16.39
N VAL A 311 -29.55 -3.03 15.68
CA VAL A 311 -30.15 -1.81 16.22
C VAL A 311 -31.59 -2.15 16.56
N ARG A 312 -31.95 -1.96 17.84
CA ARG A 312 -33.32 -2.16 18.30
C ARG A 312 -34.23 -1.24 17.49
N LEU A 313 -35.02 -1.82 16.58
CA LEU A 313 -36.03 -1.14 15.75
C LEU A 313 -37.27 -0.79 16.60
N VAL A 314 -37.06 -0.10 17.71
CA VAL A 314 -38.13 0.24 18.65
C VAL A 314 -38.85 1.47 18.11
N GLN A 315 -40.18 1.37 17.94
CA GLN A 315 -41.07 2.47 17.52
C GLN A 315 -40.85 2.96 16.07
N ILE A 316 -40.56 2.06 15.14
CA ILE A 316 -40.64 2.36 13.70
C ILE A 316 -41.94 1.76 13.16
N GLU A 317 -42.73 2.60 12.51
CA GLU A 317 -43.96 2.19 11.83
C GLU A 317 -43.82 2.44 10.32
N VAL A 318 -44.18 1.45 9.51
CA VAL A 318 -44.33 1.58 8.06
C VAL A 318 -45.83 1.55 7.76
N ASN A 319 -46.40 2.67 7.30
CA ASN A 319 -47.85 2.80 7.06
C ASN A 319 -48.72 2.25 8.21
N HIS A 320 -48.41 2.64 9.45
CA HIS A 320 -49.13 2.22 10.68
C HIS A 320 -48.99 0.75 11.07
N GLN A 321 -48.11 -0.01 10.41
CA GLN A 321 -47.72 -1.36 10.83
C GLN A 321 -46.33 -1.33 11.46
N PRO A 322 -46.05 -2.18 12.46
CA PRO A 322 -44.72 -2.29 13.05
C PRO A 322 -43.70 -2.74 12.00
N ALA A 323 -42.53 -2.08 11.95
CA ALA A 323 -41.49 -2.38 10.96
C ALA A 323 -40.94 -3.82 11.02
N GLU A 324 -41.09 -4.51 12.15
CA GLU A 324 -40.71 -5.91 12.32
C GLU A 324 -41.57 -6.88 11.49
N ALA A 325 -42.80 -6.48 11.15
CA ALA A 325 -43.73 -7.27 10.35
C ALA A 325 -43.73 -6.86 8.86
N PHE A 326 -42.91 -5.87 8.49
CA PHE A 326 -42.87 -5.34 7.13
C PHE A 326 -41.96 -6.20 6.25
N ASP A 327 -42.55 -6.83 5.23
CA ASP A 327 -41.82 -7.58 4.20
C ASP A 327 -42.04 -6.94 2.82
N LEU A 328 -40.96 -6.39 2.28
CA LEU A 328 -40.93 -5.68 0.99
C LEU A 328 -41.18 -6.65 -0.17
N SER A 329 -40.89 -7.95 -0.01
CA SER A 329 -41.11 -8.97 -1.04
C SER A 329 -42.60 -9.21 -1.36
N MET A 330 -43.50 -8.83 -0.46
CA MET A 330 -44.95 -8.96 -0.65
C MET A 330 -45.56 -7.73 -1.36
N LEU A 331 -44.76 -6.72 -1.68
CA LEU A 331 -45.22 -5.45 -2.23
C LEU A 331 -44.77 -5.30 -3.69
N PHE A 332 -45.72 -5.04 -4.59
CA PHE A 332 -45.44 -4.83 -6.00
C PHE A 332 -45.28 -3.35 -6.36
N GLN A 333 -46.12 -2.49 -5.78
CA GLN A 333 -46.12 -1.05 -6.04
C GLN A 333 -46.75 -0.28 -4.87
N GLY A 334 -46.48 1.02 -4.79
CA GLY A 334 -47.10 1.91 -3.83
C GLY A 334 -46.10 2.77 -3.06
N ARG A 335 -46.61 3.82 -2.41
CA ARG A 335 -45.82 4.75 -1.58
C ARG A 335 -46.04 4.43 -0.11
N TYR A 336 -44.96 4.11 0.59
CA TYR A 336 -44.97 3.69 1.99
C TYR A 336 -44.16 4.67 2.84
N ARG A 337 -44.76 5.17 3.91
CA ARG A 337 -44.13 6.17 4.77
C ARG A 337 -43.66 5.53 6.07
N ILE A 338 -42.39 5.76 6.37
CA ILE A 338 -41.72 5.29 7.58
C ILE A 338 -41.74 6.41 8.61
N ARG A 339 -42.33 6.13 9.78
CA ARG A 339 -42.46 7.07 10.89
C ARG A 339 -41.76 6.53 12.14
N GLY A 340 -41.25 7.45 12.95
CA GLY A 340 -40.54 7.14 14.19
C GLY A 340 -39.86 8.38 14.75
N LYS A 341 -39.54 8.38 16.04
CA LYS A 341 -38.85 9.50 16.69
C LYS A 341 -37.44 9.73 16.10
N ASN A 342 -36.86 10.91 16.29
CA ASN A 342 -35.46 11.14 15.94
C ASN A 342 -34.57 10.20 16.76
N GLY A 343 -33.61 9.55 16.10
CA GLY A 343 -32.79 8.51 16.72
C GLY A 343 -33.44 7.13 16.85
N SER A 344 -34.67 6.91 16.38
CA SER A 344 -35.35 5.60 16.47
C SER A 344 -34.79 4.53 15.52
N GLY A 345 -33.82 4.86 14.66
CA GLY A 345 -33.19 3.93 13.73
C GLY A 345 -33.79 3.86 12.32
N LYS A 346 -34.59 4.85 11.88
CA LYS A 346 -35.22 4.90 10.53
C LYS A 346 -34.20 4.72 9.39
N THR A 347 -33.13 5.52 9.39
CA THR A 347 -32.04 5.40 8.41
C THR A 347 -31.34 4.05 8.50
N THR A 348 -31.17 3.49 9.71
CA THR A 348 -30.57 2.16 9.90
C THR A 348 -31.45 1.06 9.31
N PHE A 349 -32.78 1.17 9.46
CA PHE A 349 -33.75 0.26 8.86
C PHE A 349 -33.69 0.30 7.33
N LEU A 350 -33.67 1.49 6.73
CA LEU A 350 -33.55 1.64 5.27
C LEU A 350 -32.25 1.02 4.73
N ARG A 351 -31.12 1.22 5.41
CA ARG A 351 -29.84 0.58 5.00
C ARG A 351 -29.81 -0.92 5.20
N ARG A 352 -30.57 -1.43 6.16
CA ARG A 352 -30.72 -2.88 6.34
C ARG A 352 -31.48 -3.46 5.14
N LEU A 353 -32.58 -2.82 4.73
CA LEU A 353 -33.33 -3.21 3.54
C LEU A 353 -32.49 -3.10 2.27
N GLU A 354 -31.70 -2.04 2.10
CA GLU A 354 -30.74 -1.88 0.99
C GLU A 354 -29.79 -3.09 0.88
N LYS A 355 -29.28 -3.58 2.01
CA LYS A 355 -28.38 -4.74 2.05
C LYS A 355 -29.07 -6.09 1.85
N GLU A 356 -30.31 -6.23 2.34
CA GLU A 356 -31.01 -7.52 2.40
C GLU A 356 -31.93 -7.77 1.19
N GLN A 357 -32.44 -6.72 0.54
CA GLN A 357 -33.56 -6.82 -0.40
C GLN A 357 -33.37 -6.05 -1.72
N ASP A 358 -32.11 -5.75 -2.09
CA ASP A 358 -31.72 -5.13 -3.39
C ASP A 358 -32.58 -3.91 -3.76
N ILE A 359 -32.70 -2.96 -2.82
CA ILE A 359 -33.43 -1.71 -3.03
C ILE A 359 -32.46 -0.55 -3.26
N LEU A 360 -32.86 0.39 -4.12
CA LEU A 360 -32.11 1.63 -4.32
C LEU A 360 -32.28 2.53 -3.09
N TYR A 361 -31.18 3.10 -2.58
CA TYR A 361 -31.20 4.00 -1.44
C TYR A 361 -30.70 5.40 -1.84
N PHE A 362 -31.46 6.42 -1.49
CA PHE A 362 -31.09 7.81 -1.67
C PHE A 362 -31.15 8.57 -0.36
N ASN A 363 -30.06 9.28 -0.05
CA ASN A 363 -30.00 10.25 1.04
C ASN A 363 -29.24 11.49 0.55
N PRO A 364 -29.86 12.68 0.57
CA PRO A 364 -29.28 13.87 -0.02
C PRO A 364 -28.05 14.38 0.74
N ALA A 365 -27.84 13.98 1.99
CA ALA A 365 -26.64 14.28 2.77
C ALA A 365 -25.41 13.46 2.31
N ARG A 366 -25.59 12.51 1.38
CA ARG A 366 -24.51 11.67 0.85
C ARG A 366 -24.35 11.94 -0.64
N ARG A 367 -23.25 12.58 -1.00
CA ARG A 367 -22.84 12.67 -2.40
C ARG A 367 -22.14 11.36 -2.78
N VAL A 368 -22.75 10.61 -3.69
CA VAL A 368 -22.20 9.40 -4.31
C VAL A 368 -21.97 9.61 -5.80
N ASP A 369 -21.12 8.77 -6.38
CA ASP A 369 -20.89 8.76 -7.82
C ASP A 369 -22.07 8.13 -8.54
N TRP A 370 -22.49 8.81 -9.61
CA TRP A 370 -23.66 8.45 -10.39
C TRP A 370 -23.27 8.32 -11.88
N PRO A 371 -24.05 7.58 -12.70
CA PRO A 371 -23.73 7.34 -14.11
C PRO A 371 -23.86 8.57 -15.02
N TRP A 372 -24.26 9.72 -14.49
CA TRP A 372 -24.21 11.00 -15.19
C TRP A 372 -23.02 11.84 -14.73
N GLN A 373 -22.57 12.75 -15.58
CA GLN A 373 -21.44 13.63 -15.27
C GLN A 373 -21.83 14.60 -14.14
N VAL A 374 -21.25 14.40 -12.96
CA VAL A 374 -21.45 15.29 -11.81
C VAL A 374 -20.73 16.60 -12.08
N ASP A 375 -21.48 17.70 -12.17
CA ASP A 375 -20.89 19.04 -12.16
C ASP A 375 -20.48 19.39 -10.70
N PRO A 376 -19.18 19.61 -10.43
CA PRO A 376 -18.70 19.95 -9.09
C PRO A 376 -19.27 21.27 -8.55
N GLY A 377 -19.87 22.11 -9.40
CA GLY A 377 -20.51 23.38 -9.02
C GLY A 377 -21.96 23.26 -8.51
N LEU A 378 -22.56 22.07 -8.52
CA LEU A 378 -23.98 21.91 -8.13
C LEU A 378 -24.18 22.20 -6.64
N SER A 379 -25.17 23.05 -6.33
CA SER A 379 -25.68 23.20 -4.98
C SER A 379 -26.31 21.91 -4.48
N ASP A 380 -26.43 21.72 -3.16
CA ASP A 380 -27.00 20.49 -2.59
C ASP A 380 -28.43 20.23 -3.08
N GLY A 381 -29.22 21.28 -3.32
CA GLY A 381 -30.56 21.17 -3.90
C GLY A 381 -30.54 20.76 -5.37
N GLN A 382 -29.64 21.33 -6.18
CA GLN A 382 -29.49 20.94 -7.59
C GLN A 382 -29.00 19.49 -7.73
N TYR A 383 -28.00 19.11 -6.93
CA TYR A 383 -27.52 17.74 -6.82
C TYR A 383 -28.67 16.79 -6.46
N SER A 384 -29.41 17.09 -5.38
CA SER A 384 -30.52 16.25 -4.92
C SER A 384 -31.61 16.10 -5.99
N ARG A 385 -31.99 17.19 -6.65
CA ARG A 385 -32.97 17.17 -7.74
C ARG A 385 -32.52 16.28 -8.89
N GLN A 386 -31.28 16.44 -9.34
CA GLN A 386 -30.76 15.67 -10.48
C GLN A 386 -30.64 14.17 -10.14
N CYS A 387 -30.25 13.83 -8.92
CA CYS A 387 -30.24 12.46 -8.45
C CYS A 387 -31.63 11.85 -8.43
N LEU A 388 -32.60 12.58 -7.88
CA LEU A 388 -33.98 12.11 -7.78
C LEU A 388 -34.62 11.97 -9.16
N ASP A 389 -34.39 12.91 -10.07
CA ASP A 389 -34.87 12.85 -11.45
C ASP A 389 -34.37 11.56 -12.12
N TRP A 390 -33.05 11.33 -12.11
CA TRP A 390 -32.47 10.11 -12.70
C TRP A 390 -32.98 8.82 -12.02
N LEU A 391 -33.01 8.77 -10.68
CA LEU A 391 -33.53 7.61 -9.96
C LEU A 391 -35.00 7.35 -10.30
N LEU A 392 -35.78 8.41 -10.54
CA LEU A 392 -37.21 8.33 -10.85
C LEU A 392 -37.50 8.01 -12.32
N THR A 393 -36.61 8.33 -13.25
CA THR A 393 -36.86 8.13 -14.69
C THR A 393 -36.09 6.97 -15.31
N GLU A 394 -34.89 6.67 -14.82
CA GLU A 394 -33.97 5.68 -15.44
C GLU A 394 -33.92 4.35 -14.68
N THR A 395 -34.66 4.20 -13.58
CA THR A 395 -34.68 2.96 -12.78
C THR A 395 -36.09 2.53 -12.40
N ASP A 396 -36.31 1.22 -12.36
CA ASP A 396 -37.61 0.61 -12.00
C ASP A 396 -37.58 -0.14 -10.66
N GLN A 397 -36.40 -0.29 -10.05
CA GLN A 397 -36.21 -1.01 -8.79
C GLN A 397 -36.91 -0.29 -7.62
N PRO A 398 -37.31 -1.02 -6.55
CA PRO A 398 -37.82 -0.41 -5.33
C PRO A 398 -36.87 0.67 -4.80
N LEU A 399 -37.43 1.80 -4.36
CA LEU A 399 -36.65 2.99 -3.99
C LEU A 399 -36.91 3.42 -2.55
N ALA A 400 -35.86 3.53 -1.75
CA ALA A 400 -35.86 4.10 -0.41
C ALA A 400 -35.31 5.53 -0.42
N LEU A 401 -36.15 6.47 -0.01
CA LEU A 401 -35.90 7.90 0.05
C LEU A 401 -35.78 8.36 1.50
N ASP A 402 -34.57 8.69 1.94
CA ASP A 402 -34.27 9.15 3.29
C ASP A 402 -34.12 10.67 3.30
N GLU A 403 -35.10 11.39 3.87
CA GLU A 403 -35.11 12.86 3.96
C GLU A 403 -34.89 13.56 2.60
N TRP A 404 -35.46 13.00 1.53
CA TRP A 404 -35.23 13.42 0.15
C TRP A 404 -35.54 14.90 -0.12
N ASP A 405 -36.37 15.53 0.71
CA ASP A 405 -36.82 16.90 0.61
C ASP A 405 -35.95 17.92 1.38
N ALA A 406 -34.91 17.48 2.10
CA ALA A 406 -34.12 18.31 3.02
C ALA A 406 -33.44 19.53 2.37
N PHE A 407 -32.97 19.43 1.12
CA PHE A 407 -32.26 20.51 0.41
C PHE A 407 -33.04 21.10 -0.76
N LEU A 408 -34.30 20.73 -0.94
CA LEU A 408 -35.13 21.18 -2.05
C LEU A 408 -36.02 22.36 -1.65
N ASP A 409 -36.10 23.38 -2.51
CA ASP A 409 -37.09 24.46 -2.35
C ASP A 409 -38.53 23.97 -2.58
N ALA A 410 -39.52 24.80 -2.28
CA ALA A 410 -40.93 24.42 -2.40
C ALA A 410 -41.35 24.01 -3.83
N SER A 411 -40.80 24.68 -4.86
CA SER A 411 -41.12 24.38 -6.25
C SER A 411 -40.56 23.01 -6.66
N ASN A 412 -39.28 22.79 -6.33
CA ASN A 412 -38.58 21.53 -6.58
C ASN A 412 -39.19 20.37 -5.80
N ARG A 413 -39.58 20.58 -4.54
CA ARG A 413 -40.28 19.56 -3.75
C ARG A 413 -41.61 19.14 -4.37
N ASN A 414 -42.39 20.09 -4.89
CA ASN A 414 -43.66 19.78 -5.53
C ASN A 414 -43.46 18.99 -6.84
N GLN A 415 -42.49 19.38 -7.66
CA GLN A 415 -42.16 18.67 -8.90
C GLN A 415 -41.70 17.24 -8.62
N VAL A 416 -40.76 17.05 -7.69
CA VAL A 416 -40.28 15.72 -7.30
C VAL A 416 -41.40 14.91 -6.64
N ASN A 417 -42.25 15.50 -5.81
CA ASN A 417 -43.37 14.77 -5.20
C ASN A 417 -44.35 14.22 -6.24
N GLN A 418 -44.64 14.99 -7.30
CA GLN A 418 -45.48 14.53 -8.40
C GLN A 418 -44.83 13.36 -9.17
N LEU A 419 -43.51 13.41 -9.39
CA LEU A 419 -42.75 12.30 -9.98
C LEU A 419 -42.74 11.06 -9.08
N ILE A 420 -42.60 11.23 -7.77
CA ILE A 420 -42.69 10.13 -6.81
C ILE A 420 -44.10 9.51 -6.85
N GLU A 421 -45.16 10.31 -6.91
CA GLU A 421 -46.54 9.80 -7.00
C GLU A 421 -46.82 9.06 -8.29
N SER A 422 -46.30 9.50 -9.43
CA SER A 422 -46.44 8.77 -10.69
C SER A 422 -45.68 7.45 -10.63
N GLN A 423 -44.44 7.45 -10.12
CA GLN A 423 -43.58 6.28 -10.01
C GLN A 423 -44.08 5.27 -8.96
N ALA A 424 -44.70 5.72 -7.88
CA ALA A 424 -45.32 4.85 -6.88
C ALA A 424 -46.46 3.98 -7.45
N ARG A 425 -46.98 4.31 -8.64
CA ARG A 425 -47.97 3.47 -9.34
C ARG A 425 -47.34 2.29 -10.07
N GLN A 426 -46.02 2.29 -10.26
CA GLN A 426 -45.28 1.30 -11.04
C GLN A 426 -44.28 0.50 -10.20
N ARG A 427 -43.83 1.06 -9.07
CA ARG A 427 -42.88 0.42 -8.15
C ARG A 427 -43.12 0.80 -6.70
N VAL A 428 -42.44 0.10 -5.79
CA VAL A 428 -42.46 0.39 -4.35
C VAL A 428 -41.54 1.57 -4.05
N ILE A 429 -42.07 2.59 -3.36
CA ILE A 429 -41.29 3.72 -2.87
C ILE A 429 -41.48 3.82 -1.35
N LEU A 430 -40.38 3.70 -0.62
CA LEU A 430 -40.29 3.90 0.82
C LEU A 430 -39.77 5.29 1.10
N GLU A 431 -40.42 6.06 1.96
CA GLU A 431 -39.93 7.40 2.34
C GLU A 431 -39.87 7.62 3.85
N VAL A 432 -38.78 8.26 4.28
CA VAL A 432 -38.65 8.87 5.60
C VAL A 432 -38.75 10.37 5.42
N ARG A 433 -39.74 10.98 6.08
CA ARG A 433 -39.91 12.44 6.14
C ARG A 433 -40.00 12.88 7.60
N GLN A 434 -39.33 13.97 7.94
CA GLN A 434 -39.62 14.67 9.19
C GLN A 434 -41.06 15.20 9.08
N MET A 435 -41.88 15.08 10.14
CA MET A 435 -43.25 15.59 10.08
C MET A 435 -43.20 17.10 9.89
N ASP A 436 -44.00 17.61 8.94
CA ASP A 436 -44.41 19.00 8.97
C ASP A 436 -45.12 19.24 10.31
N SER A 437 -44.49 20.01 11.20
CA SER A 437 -45.18 20.66 12.29
C SER A 437 -46.08 21.77 11.72
N ALA A 438 -47.15 21.36 11.04
CA ALA A 438 -48.18 22.24 10.50
C ALA A 438 -49.51 21.46 10.48
N GLY A 439 -50.00 21.16 11.67
CA GLY A 439 -51.36 20.69 11.92
C GLY A 439 -51.94 21.51 13.07
N THR A 440 -52.20 22.79 12.79
CA THR A 440 -53.08 23.65 13.60
C THR A 440 -54.44 22.97 13.68
N THR A 441 -54.72 22.27 14.77
CA THR A 441 -56.10 22.01 15.20
C THR A 441 -56.64 23.30 15.81
N SER A 442 -57.17 24.16 14.94
CA SER A 442 -58.20 25.13 15.30
C SER A 442 -59.55 24.50 14.94
N GLY A 443 -60.41 24.30 15.94
CA GLY A 443 -61.77 23.76 15.81
C GLY A 443 -62.02 22.61 16.75
#